data_AF-I6NX53-F1
#
_entry.id   AF-I6NX53-F1
#
_cell.length_a   1.000
_cell.length_b   1.000
_cell.length_c   1.000
_cell.angle_alpha   90.00
_cell.angle_beta   90.00
_cell.angle_gamma   90.00
#
_symmetry.space_group_name_H-M   'P 1'
#
loop_
_entity.id
_entity.type
_entity.pdbx_description
1 polymer ?
#
loop_
_entity_poly.entity_id
_entity_poly.type
_entity_poly.pdbx_seq_one_letter_code
_entity_poly.pdbx_strand_id
1 'polypeptide(L)' 'KKSHLMEIQVNGGTIAEKVDWAREKLEQQVAISGVFGQDEMIDVIGVTKGKGYK' A
#
# COMPACT_ATOMS: atom_id res chain seq x y z
N LYS A 1 9.62 18.64 -5.50
CA LYS A 1 8.87 17.39 -5.77
C LYS A 1 8.35 16.86 -4.43
N LYS A 2 7.04 16.60 -4.29
CA LYS A 2 6.44 16.07 -3.05
C LYS A 2 6.02 14.62 -3.29
N SER A 3 6.33 13.74 -2.35
CA SER A 3 5.92 12.33 -2.41
C SER A 3 4.49 12.15 -1.89
N HIS A 4 3.78 11.16 -2.41
CA HIS A 4 2.48 10.73 -1.85
C HIS A 4 2.74 9.85 -0.63
N LEU A 5 2.13 10.18 0.51
CA LEU A 5 2.16 9.36 1.72
C LEU A 5 0.83 8.62 1.84
N MET A 6 0.90 7.33 2.16
CA MET A 6 -0.24 6.43 2.33
C MET A 6 0.07 5.51 3.51
N GLU A 7 -0.97 5.08 4.22
CA GLU A 7 -0.86 4.08 5.30
C GLU A 7 -1.32 2.71 4.77
N ILE A 8 -0.61 1.65 5.14
CA ILE A 8 -0.92 0.28 4.75
C ILE A 8 -0.88 -0.59 6.00
N GLN A 9 -1.95 -1.34 6.24
CA GLN A 9 -2.04 -2.27 7.37
C GLN A 9 -1.29 -3.56 7.08
N VAL A 10 -0.56 -4.08 8.08
CA VAL A 10 0.08 -5.40 8.04
C VAL A 10 -0.86 -6.46 8.63
N ASN A 11 -1.12 -7.51 7.85
CA ASN A 11 -2.01 -8.62 8.20
C ASN A 11 -1.23 -9.94 8.40
N GLY A 12 -1.82 -10.88 9.14
CA GLY A 12 -1.19 -12.16 9.51
C GLY A 12 -0.39 -12.12 10.83
N GLY A 13 -0.14 -13.29 11.42
CA GLY A 13 0.67 -13.44 12.65
C GLY A 13 0.09 -12.77 13.91
N THR A 14 0.94 -12.67 14.93
CA THR A 14 0.69 -11.96 16.19
C THR A 14 1.06 -10.48 16.08
N ILE A 15 0.61 -9.67 17.06
CA ILE A 15 0.93 -8.23 17.08
C ILE A 15 2.43 -7.99 17.16
N ALA A 16 3.16 -8.77 17.96
CA ALA A 16 4.61 -8.63 18.11
C ALA A 16 5.33 -8.88 16.77
N GLU A 17 4.99 -9.97 16.08
CA GLU A 17 5.58 -10.32 14.78
C GLU A 17 5.31 -9.25 13.71
N LYS A 18 4.14 -8.62 13.72
CA LYS A 18 3.84 -7.50 12.81
C LYS A 18 4.74 -6.29 13.04
N VAL A 19 4.98 -5.94 14.30
CA VAL A 19 5.84 -4.79 14.66
C VAL A 19 7.28 -5.06 14.27
N ASP A 20 7.78 -6.27 14.55
CA ASP A 20 9.14 -6.68 14.20
C ASP A 20 9.33 -6.69 12.68
N TRP A 21 8.40 -7.27 11.93
CA TRP A 21 8.44 -7.27 10.47
C TRP A 21 8.42 -5.85 9.87
N ALA A 22 7.54 -4.97 10.38
CA ALA A 22 7.45 -3.60 9.89
C ALA A 22 8.75 -2.83 10.17
N ARG A 23 9.38 -3.05 11.33
CA ARG A 23 10.65 -2.43 11.70
C ARG A 23 11.80 -2.90 10.80
N GLU A 24 11.88 -4.18 10.49
CA GLU A 24 12.90 -4.73 9.58
C GLU A 24 12.80 -4.17 8.17
N LYS A 25 11.60 -3.77 7.72
CA LYS A 25 11.36 -3.21 6.39
C LYS A 25 11.52 -1.69 6.29
N LEU A 26 11.83 -1.01 7.39
CA LEU A 26 12.16 0.41 7.34
C LEU A 26 13.36 0.66 6.42
N GLU A 27 13.30 1.76 5.68
CA GLU A 27 14.31 2.19 4.69
C GLU A 27 14.52 1.25 3.49
N GLN A 28 13.78 0.13 3.43
CA GLN A 28 13.78 -0.78 2.29
C GLN A 28 12.60 -0.49 1.37
N GLN A 29 12.80 -0.63 0.07
CA GLN A 29 11.71 -0.54 -0.90
C GLN A 29 10.88 -1.83 -0.90
N VAL A 30 9.55 -1.71 -0.84
CA VAL A 30 8.62 -2.82 -1.07
C VAL A 30 8.21 -2.81 -2.55
N ALA A 31 8.46 -3.91 -3.27
CA ALA A 31 8.10 -4.05 -4.68
C ALA A 31 6.65 -4.56 -4.83
N ILE A 32 5.95 -4.09 -5.88
CA ILE A 32 4.55 -4.46 -6.14
C ILE A 32 4.35 -5.96 -6.35
N SER A 33 5.32 -6.64 -6.97
CA SER A 33 5.31 -8.08 -7.20
C SER A 33 5.44 -8.91 -5.92
N GLY A 34 5.84 -8.29 -4.81
CA GLY A 34 5.84 -8.92 -3.48
C GLY A 34 4.54 -8.69 -2.70
N VAL A 35 3.61 -7.89 -3.24
CA VAL A 35 2.33 -7.55 -2.58
C VAL A 35 1.15 -8.23 -3.29
N PHE A 36 1.13 -8.20 -4.63
CA PHE A 36 0.04 -8.79 -5.43
C PHE A 36 0.56 -9.89 -6.36
N GLY A 37 -0.29 -10.90 -6.58
CA GLY A 37 -0.10 -11.95 -7.56
C GLY A 37 -0.66 -11.61 -8.94
N GLN A 38 -0.28 -12.41 -9.94
CA GLN A 38 -0.95 -12.36 -11.25
C GLN A 38 -2.38 -12.90 -11.11
N ASP A 39 -3.33 -12.29 -11.83
CA ASP A 39 -4.75 -12.68 -11.87
C ASP A 39 -5.48 -12.57 -10.51
N GLU A 40 -4.93 -11.80 -9.58
CA GLU A 40 -5.57 -11.46 -8.31
C GLU A 40 -6.67 -10.40 -8.51
N MET A 41 -7.82 -10.59 -7.85
CA MET A 41 -8.89 -9.58 -7.85
C MET A 41 -8.51 -8.43 -6.92
N ILE A 42 -8.45 -7.21 -7.46
CA ILE A 42 -8.07 -6.00 -6.72
C ILE A 42 -9.13 -4.90 -6.84
N ASP A 43 -9.21 -4.07 -5.80
CA ASP A 43 -10.02 -2.85 -5.81
C ASP A 43 -9.16 -1.63 -6.18
N VAL A 44 -9.73 -0.70 -6.95
CA VAL A 44 -9.06 0.56 -7.35
C VAL A 44 -9.83 1.75 -6.80
N ILE A 45 -9.12 2.63 -6.09
CA ILE A 45 -9.69 3.86 -5.50
C ILE A 45 -8.98 5.06 -6.14
N GLY A 46 -9.75 6.04 -6.59
CA GLY A 46 -9.20 7.25 -7.20
C GLY A 46 -10.22 8.37 -7.37
N VAL A 47 -9.72 9.59 -7.62
CA VAL A 47 -10.57 10.75 -7.95
C VAL A 47 -10.75 10.83 -9.45
N THR A 48 -11.98 11.06 -9.91
CA THR A 48 -12.30 11.16 -11.33
C THR A 48 -12.03 12.55 -11.90
N LYS A 49 -12.02 12.69 -13.23
CA LYS A 49 -11.81 13.97 -13.90
C LYS A 49 -12.96 14.94 -13.59
N GLY A 50 -12.62 16.08 -12.98
CA GLY A 50 -13.57 17.17 -12.76
C GLY A 50 -14.10 17.74 -14.08
N LYS A 51 -15.40 18.10 -14.11
CA LYS A 51 -16.09 18.62 -15.30
C LYS A 51 -16.33 20.14 -15.27
N GLY A 52 -15.86 20.83 -14.24
CA GLY A 52 -16.09 22.28 -14.08
C GLY A 52 -17.56 22.65 -13.85
N TYR A 53 -17.84 23.94 -13.89
CA TYR A 53 -19.20 24.49 -13.88
C TYR A 53 -19.69 24.65 -15.33
N LYS A 54 -21.00 24.47 -15.57
CA LYS A 54 -21.63 24.76 -16.86
C LYS A 54 -22.10 26.20 -16.91
#